data_AF-M5WU09-F1
#
_entry.id   AF-M5WU09-F1
#
_cell.length_a   1.000
_cell.length_b   1.000
_cell.length_c   1.000
_cell.angle_alpha   90.00
_cell.angle_beta   90.00
_cell.angle_gamma   90.00
#
_symmetry.space_group_name_H-M   'P 1'
#
loop_
_entity.id
_entity.type
_entity.pdbx_description
1 polymer ?
#
loop_
_entity_poly.entity_id
_entity_poly.type
_entity_poly.pdbx_seq_one_letter_code
_entity_poly.pdbx_strand_id
1 'polypeptide(L)'
;MQFITIQPLKCRRTNLTKSDLKTASQLSFTLAPPVTISSLFQPLSSSKFLVLWFLQKMSQKDKLPELQILNSNNLTEQFHGRVLEFLNHGCSAQFYMIWFSPATQFGKRQVMATDGLLKFKPKGYLMILSKSMDSGSGYRILKPLLDRGFKVKALTPDLPFLVKNTPAETWLQEL
;
A
#
# COMPACT_ATOMS: atom_id res chain seq x y z
N MET A 1 -7.19 9.85 -7.14
CA MET A 1 -7.43 8.44 -7.51
C MET A 1 -7.14 7.62 -6.27
N GLN A 2 -8.15 7.06 -5.59
CA GLN A 2 -7.95 6.30 -4.36
C GLN A 2 -7.78 4.82 -4.74
N PHE A 3 -6.55 4.32 -4.76
CA PHE A 3 -6.27 2.92 -5.06
C PHE A 3 -6.44 2.09 -3.78
N ILE A 4 -7.48 1.25 -3.75
CA ILE A 4 -7.65 0.23 -2.71
C ILE A 4 -7.24 -1.08 -3.34
N THR A 5 -6.05 -1.56 -3.01
CA THR A 5 -5.62 -2.91 -3.37
C THR A 5 -5.79 -3.79 -2.14
N ILE A 6 -6.67 -4.80 -2.24
CA ILE A 6 -6.81 -5.85 -1.23
C ILE A 6 -6.17 -7.09 -1.82
N GLN A 7 -5.00 -7.48 -1.31
CA GLN A 7 -4.35 -8.72 -1.74
C GLN A 7 -4.66 -9.85 -0.74
N PRO A 8 -5.34 -10.92 -1.17
CA PRO A 8 -5.49 -12.11 -0.34
C PRO A 8 -4.19 -12.92 -0.37
N LEU A 9 -3.52 -13.06 0.77
CA LEU A 9 -2.41 -14.01 0.89
C LEU A 9 -2.92 -15.33 1.45
N LYS A 10 -2.62 -16.42 0.73
CA LYS A 10 -2.91 -17.78 1.19
C LYS A 10 -1.86 -18.16 2.21
N CYS A 11 -2.27 -18.45 3.44
CA CYS A 11 -1.41 -19.00 4.48
C CYS A 11 -0.86 -20.36 3.98
N ARG A 12 0.40 -20.38 3.52
CA ARG A 12 1.13 -21.62 3.23
C ARG A 12 1.73 -22.07 4.56
N ARG A 13 1.23 -23.17 5.12
CA ARG A 13 1.86 -23.84 6.26
C ARG A 13 3.19 -24.43 5.77
N THR A 14 4.24 -23.64 5.75
CA THR A 14 5.60 -24.13 5.48
C THR A 14 6.13 -24.70 6.80
N ASN A 15 6.17 -26.03 6.91
CA ASN A 15 7.21 -26.66 7.71
C ASN A 15 8.52 -26.29 7.01
N LEU A 16 9.21 -25.26 7.49
CA LEU A 16 10.53 -24.87 6.99
C LEU A 16 11.54 -25.91 7.47
N THR A 17 11.66 -27.01 6.72
CA THR A 17 12.87 -27.84 6.76
C THR A 17 13.94 -27.18 5.89
N LYS A 18 15.19 -27.25 6.35
CA LYS A 18 16.38 -26.53 5.85
C LYS A 18 16.83 -26.91 4.41
N SER A 19 16.00 -27.60 3.64
CA SER A 19 16.35 -28.27 2.37
C SER A 19 15.85 -27.56 1.10
N ASP A 20 14.96 -26.58 1.19
CA ASP A 20 14.29 -26.03 -0.02
C ASP A 20 14.96 -24.78 -0.61
N LEU A 21 16.18 -24.45 -0.17
CA LEU A 21 16.98 -23.31 -0.66
C LEU A 21 17.82 -23.63 -1.91
N LYS A 22 17.50 -24.69 -2.64
CA LYS A 22 18.06 -24.98 -3.95
C LYS A 22 16.94 -25.43 -4.88
N THR A 23 16.33 -24.49 -5.61
CA THR A 23 15.82 -24.64 -6.98
C THR A 23 14.95 -23.42 -7.30
N ALA A 24 15.58 -22.36 -7.79
CA ALA A 24 14.95 -21.33 -8.61
C ALA A 24 16.03 -20.47 -9.29
N SER A 25 17.01 -21.11 -9.92
CA SER A 25 17.85 -20.47 -10.93
C SER A 25 17.49 -21.10 -12.27
N GLN A 26 16.77 -20.34 -13.09
CA GLN A 26 16.63 -20.41 -14.56
C GLN A 26 15.20 -20.11 -14.97
N LEU A 27 14.93 -18.83 -15.24
CA LEU A 27 14.00 -18.45 -16.30
C LEU A 27 14.70 -17.38 -17.14
N SER A 28 15.10 -17.79 -18.33
CA SER A 28 15.68 -16.98 -19.39
C SER A 28 14.61 -16.03 -19.93
N PHE A 29 14.93 -14.74 -19.95
CA PHE A 29 14.13 -13.72 -20.62
C PHE A 29 14.53 -13.66 -22.09
N THR A 30 13.66 -14.15 -22.98
CA THR A 30 13.78 -13.88 -24.42
C THR A 30 13.19 -12.49 -24.68
N LEU A 31 14.06 -11.51 -24.92
CA LEU A 31 13.66 -10.17 -25.34
C LEU A 31 13.16 -10.21 -26.78
N ALA A 32 11.88 -9.91 -27.00
CA ALA A 32 11.37 -9.56 -28.32
C ALA A 32 11.83 -8.14 -28.69
N PRO A 33 12.18 -7.88 -29.97
CA PRO A 33 12.70 -6.59 -30.40
C PRO A 33 11.64 -5.48 -30.35
N PRO A 34 12.07 -4.21 -30.18
CA PRO A 34 11.15 -3.08 -30.08
C PRO A 34 10.51 -2.81 -31.45
N VAL A 35 9.17 -2.80 -31.48
CA VAL A 35 8.42 -2.26 -32.62
C VAL A 35 8.29 -0.75 -32.40
N THR A 36 9.02 0.02 -33.20
CA THR A 36 8.93 1.47 -33.26
C THR A 36 7.69 1.86 -34.05
N ILE A 37 6.65 2.36 -33.38
CA ILE A 37 5.54 3.07 -34.04
C ILE A 37 5.72 4.55 -33.75
N SER A 38 6.61 5.17 -34.52
CA SER A 38 6.65 6.62 -34.70
C SER A 38 5.89 6.98 -35.97
N SER A 39 4.71 7.56 -35.82
CA SER A 39 3.99 8.47 -36.74
C SER A 39 2.50 8.15 -36.83
N LEU A 40 1.69 8.93 -36.11
CA LEU A 40 0.48 9.62 -36.59
C LEU A 40 -0.32 10.09 -35.38
N PHE A 41 0.10 11.20 -34.76
CA PHE A 41 -0.82 12.05 -34.02
C PHE A 41 -0.37 13.49 -34.25
N GLN A 42 -1.02 14.15 -35.20
CA GLN A 42 -0.95 15.60 -35.32
C GLN A 42 -1.74 16.19 -34.15
N PRO A 43 -1.18 17.07 -33.29
CA PRO A 43 -1.97 17.76 -32.30
C PRO A 43 -2.79 18.86 -32.99
N LEU A 44 -4.09 18.62 -33.08
CA LEU A 44 -5.08 19.63 -33.42
C LEU A 44 -5.19 20.63 -32.24
N SER A 45 -4.82 21.88 -32.52
CA SER A 45 -5.26 23.14 -31.89
C SER A 45 -6.03 23.05 -30.55
N SER A 46 -5.31 23.03 -29.42
CA SER A 46 -5.77 23.54 -28.11
C SER A 46 -4.63 23.73 -27.09
N SER A 47 -3.40 23.96 -27.60
CA SER A 47 -2.16 23.71 -26.86
C SER A 47 -1.90 24.65 -25.69
N LYS A 48 -2.48 25.85 -25.65
CA LYS A 48 -2.18 26.80 -24.57
C LYS A 48 -2.88 26.42 -23.26
N PHE A 49 -4.13 25.96 -23.33
CA PHE A 49 -4.90 25.63 -22.13
C PHE A 49 -4.43 24.32 -21.50
N LEU A 50 -4.12 23.31 -22.32
CA LEU A 50 -3.59 22.03 -21.84
C LEU A 50 -2.20 22.21 -21.20
N VAL A 51 -1.31 22.97 -21.84
CA VAL A 51 0.03 23.24 -21.30
C VAL A 51 -0.05 24.09 -20.04
N LEU A 52 -0.88 25.14 -20.01
CA LEU A 52 -1.11 25.93 -18.78
C LEU A 52 -1.72 25.07 -17.67
N TRP A 53 -2.68 24.19 -17.99
CA TRP A 53 -3.24 23.24 -17.04
C TRP A 53 -2.19 22.26 -16.52
N PHE A 54 -1.31 21.72 -17.37
CA PHE A 54 -0.21 20.85 -16.97
C PHE A 54 0.83 21.58 -16.11
N LEU A 55 1.23 22.79 -16.49
CA LEU A 55 2.17 23.61 -15.72
C LEU A 55 1.58 24.03 -14.37
N GLN A 56 0.29 24.39 -14.33
CA GLN A 56 -0.42 24.72 -13.10
C GLN A 56 -0.68 23.49 -12.21
N LYS A 57 -0.92 22.31 -12.80
CA LYS A 57 -0.97 21.02 -12.09
C LYS A 57 0.39 20.64 -11.51
N MET A 58 1.49 20.94 -12.22
CA MET A 58 2.84 20.65 -11.76
C MET A 58 3.31 21.65 -10.68
N SER A 59 2.92 22.92 -10.76
CA SER A 59 3.23 23.92 -9.71
C SER A 59 2.50 23.66 -8.37
N GLN A 60 1.42 22.87 -8.36
CA GLN A 60 0.83 22.39 -7.11
C GLN A 60 1.58 21.20 -6.46
N LYS A 61 2.63 20.65 -7.09
CA LYS A 61 3.49 19.65 -6.44
C LYS A 61 4.28 20.21 -5.25
N ASP A 62 4.51 21.51 -5.21
CA ASP A 62 5.34 22.15 -4.18
C ASP A 62 4.70 22.16 -2.78
N LYS A 63 3.44 21.73 -2.65
CA LYS A 63 2.74 21.63 -1.37
C LYS A 63 1.99 20.32 -1.22
N LEU A 64 2.62 19.21 -1.58
CA LEU A 64 2.21 17.91 -1.09
C LEU A 64 2.41 17.91 0.44
N PRO A 65 1.38 17.96 1.31
CA PRO A 65 1.54 17.71 2.75
C PRO A 65 1.83 16.21 3.02
N GLU A 66 2.26 15.49 1.99
CA GLU A 66 2.00 14.06 1.73
C GLU A 66 3.26 13.21 1.96
N LEU A 67 4.42 13.84 2.25
CA LEU A 67 5.67 13.14 2.61
C LEU A 67 5.87 13.01 4.12
N GLN A 68 5.18 13.82 4.92
CA GLN A 68 5.07 13.54 6.36
C GLN A 68 4.48 12.16 6.61
N ILE A 69 3.70 11.61 5.67
CA ILE A 69 3.13 10.25 5.71
C ILE A 69 4.21 9.18 5.58
N LEU A 70 5.35 9.50 4.97
CA LEU A 70 6.45 8.57 4.69
C LEU A 70 7.62 8.70 5.69
N ASN A 71 7.70 9.81 6.43
CA ASN A 71 8.72 10.00 7.46
C ASN A 71 8.63 8.92 8.55
N SER A 72 9.79 8.39 8.95
CA SER A 72 9.91 7.47 10.07
C SER A 72 9.48 8.14 11.38
N ASN A 73 8.77 7.39 12.21
CA ASN A 73 8.41 7.77 13.58
C ASN A 73 8.58 6.55 14.51
N ASN A 74 8.31 6.72 15.80
CA ASN A 74 8.39 5.63 16.77
C ASN A 74 7.50 4.41 16.41
N LEU A 75 6.37 4.63 15.73
CA LEU A 75 5.48 3.55 15.25
C LEU A 75 6.09 2.77 14.08
N THR A 76 6.88 3.47 13.26
CA THR A 76 7.60 2.93 12.13
C THR A 76 8.69 1.94 12.57
N GLU A 77 9.49 2.29 13.57
CA GLU A 77 10.54 1.42 14.13
C GLU A 77 9.96 0.14 14.75
N GLN A 78 8.75 0.23 15.32
CA GLN A 78 8.04 -0.90 15.91
C GLN A 78 7.19 -1.69 14.91
N PHE A 79 7.20 -1.30 13.63
CA PHE A 79 6.32 -1.90 12.62
C PHE A 79 6.43 -3.42 12.58
N HIS A 80 7.67 -3.94 12.52
CA HIS A 80 7.90 -5.39 12.45
C HIS A 80 7.33 -6.13 13.67
N GLY A 81 7.58 -5.63 14.88
CA GLY A 81 7.04 -6.21 16.11
C GLY A 81 5.51 -6.17 16.15
N ARG A 82 4.90 -5.05 15.75
CA ARG A 82 3.44 -4.88 15.73
C ARG A 82 2.74 -5.75 14.70
N VAL A 83 3.39 -6.04 13.56
CA VAL A 83 2.91 -7.00 12.56
C VAL A 83 2.95 -8.42 13.13
N LEU A 84 4.09 -8.83 13.69
CA LEU A 84 4.24 -10.17 14.26
C LEU A 84 3.22 -10.40 15.36
N GLU A 85 3.09 -9.47 16.31
CA GLU A 85 2.10 -9.53 17.39
C GLU A 85 0.67 -9.70 16.85
N PHE A 86 0.31 -8.94 15.82
CA PHE A 86 -1.04 -8.99 15.26
C PHE A 86 -1.34 -10.30 14.53
N LEU A 87 -0.34 -10.88 13.87
CA LEU A 87 -0.48 -12.11 13.08
C LEU A 87 -0.23 -13.38 13.89
N ASN A 88 0.18 -13.30 15.16
CA ASN A 88 0.63 -14.44 15.99
C ASN A 88 -0.50 -15.38 16.48
N HIS A 89 -1.59 -15.48 15.73
CA HIS A 89 -2.81 -16.19 16.12
C HIS A 89 -3.22 -17.19 15.04
N GLY A 90 -2.33 -18.15 14.76
CA GLY A 90 -2.60 -19.30 13.90
C GLY A 90 -2.76 -18.98 12.40
N CYS A 91 -3.17 -20.00 11.64
CA CYS A 91 -3.33 -19.89 10.18
C CYS A 91 -4.74 -19.40 9.84
N SER A 92 -4.94 -18.09 9.93
CA SER A 92 -6.16 -17.41 9.48
C SER A 92 -5.90 -16.64 8.18
N ALA A 93 -6.96 -16.37 7.41
CA ALA A 93 -6.83 -15.58 6.17
C ALA A 93 -6.29 -14.17 6.50
N GLN A 94 -5.30 -13.72 5.74
CA GLN A 94 -4.68 -12.41 5.95
C GLN A 94 -4.95 -11.53 4.73
N PHE A 95 -5.39 -10.32 5.01
CA PHE A 95 -5.69 -9.28 4.03
C PHE A 95 -4.84 -8.06 4.31
N TYR A 96 -4.33 -7.47 3.24
CA TYR A 96 -3.49 -6.30 3.28
C TYR A 96 -4.15 -5.23 2.43
N MET A 97 -4.27 -4.03 2.98
CA MET A 97 -4.78 -2.85 2.32
C MET A 97 -3.78 -1.71 2.50
N ILE A 98 -3.54 -0.93 1.46
CA ILE A 98 -2.71 0.27 1.53
C ILE A 98 -3.61 1.49 1.45
N TRP A 99 -3.37 2.50 2.31
CA TRP A 99 -4.14 3.74 2.32
C TRP A 99 -3.24 4.96 2.47
N PHE A 100 -3.07 5.71 1.37
CA PHE A 100 -2.21 6.90 1.32
C PHE A 100 -2.94 8.21 1.62
N SER A 101 -4.28 8.23 1.58
CA SER A 101 -5.05 9.45 1.85
C SER A 101 -5.17 9.75 3.35
N PRO A 102 -5.53 10.98 3.76
CA PRO A 102 -5.86 11.29 5.15
C PRO A 102 -6.95 10.36 5.69
N ALA A 103 -6.90 10.04 6.99
CA ALA A 103 -7.90 9.19 7.63
C ALA A 103 -9.32 9.75 7.51
N THR A 104 -9.46 11.08 7.49
CA THR A 104 -10.76 11.76 7.28
C THR A 104 -11.44 11.41 5.96
N GLN A 105 -10.68 10.95 4.96
CA GLN A 105 -11.22 10.48 3.68
C GLN A 105 -11.59 9.00 3.68
N PHE A 106 -11.27 8.27 4.74
CA PHE A 106 -11.68 6.88 4.93
C PHE A 106 -13.16 6.84 5.33
N GLY A 107 -14.01 6.98 4.32
CA GLY A 107 -15.43 7.18 4.51
C GLY A 107 -16.24 5.89 4.60
N LYS A 108 -17.56 6.05 4.51
CA LYS A 108 -18.53 4.95 4.63
C LYS A 108 -18.30 3.82 3.62
N ARG A 109 -17.85 4.14 2.40
CA ARG A 109 -17.63 3.14 1.34
C ARG A 109 -16.49 2.18 1.71
N GLN A 110 -15.38 2.72 2.19
CA GLN A 110 -14.22 1.95 2.62
C GLN A 110 -14.54 1.11 3.86
N VAL A 111 -15.28 1.69 4.81
CA VAL A 111 -15.78 0.96 5.99
C VAL A 111 -16.73 -0.17 5.61
N MET A 112 -17.66 0.04 4.67
CA MET A 112 -18.56 -1.02 4.20
C MET A 112 -17.81 -2.12 3.44
N ALA A 113 -16.83 -1.77 2.61
CA ALA A 113 -16.03 -2.76 1.88
C ALA A 113 -15.21 -3.63 2.84
N THR A 114 -14.60 -3.02 3.86
CA THR A 114 -13.86 -3.75 4.90
C THR A 114 -14.79 -4.60 5.78
N ASP A 115 -15.95 -4.08 6.16
CA ASP A 115 -16.99 -4.83 6.89
C ASP A 115 -17.47 -6.05 6.10
N GLY A 116 -17.76 -5.90 4.81
CA GLY A 116 -18.17 -7.02 3.93
C GLY A 116 -17.09 -8.10 3.81
N LEU A 117 -15.83 -7.69 3.63
CA LEU A 117 -14.69 -8.61 3.59
C LEU A 117 -14.56 -9.42 4.88
N LEU A 118 -14.65 -8.74 6.02
CA LEU A 118 -14.49 -9.35 7.34
C LEU A 118 -15.71 -10.20 7.72
N LYS A 119 -16.92 -9.86 7.27
CA LYS A 119 -18.10 -10.72 7.38
C LYS A 119 -17.93 -12.02 6.59
N PHE A 120 -17.32 -11.95 5.40
CA PHE A 120 -17.03 -13.15 4.61
C PHE A 120 -15.95 -14.04 5.25
N LYS A 121 -14.99 -13.43 5.96
CA LYS A 121 -13.95 -14.14 6.72
C LYS A 121 -13.84 -13.60 8.16
N PRO A 122 -14.72 -14.04 9.08
CA PRO A 122 -14.80 -13.48 10.43
C PRO A 122 -13.55 -13.72 11.29
N LYS A 123 -12.79 -14.78 10.98
CA LYS A 123 -11.49 -15.05 11.62
C LYS A 123 -10.31 -14.40 10.88
N GLY A 124 -10.57 -13.70 9.78
CA GLY A 124 -9.54 -13.08 8.96
C GLY A 124 -8.94 -11.85 9.63
N TYR A 125 -7.66 -11.60 9.33
CA TYR A 125 -6.91 -10.44 9.78
C TYR A 125 -6.83 -9.45 8.63
N LEU A 126 -7.20 -8.19 8.87
CA LEU A 126 -7.01 -7.09 7.92
C LEU A 126 -5.97 -6.11 8.48
N MET A 127 -4.88 -5.95 7.75
CA MET A 127 -3.89 -4.91 8.03
C MET A 127 -4.04 -3.77 7.03
N ILE A 128 -4.09 -2.55 7.56
CA ILE A 128 -4.14 -1.32 6.76
C ILE A 128 -2.80 -0.60 6.91
N LEU A 129 -2.00 -0.59 5.86
CA LEU A 129 -0.73 0.11 5.80
C LEU A 129 -0.98 1.59 5.51
N SER A 130 -0.89 2.42 6.55
CA SER A 130 -1.20 3.84 6.48
C SER A 130 -0.82 4.60 7.75
N LYS A 131 0.02 5.63 7.63
CA LYS A 131 0.35 6.53 8.75
C LYS A 131 -0.86 7.30 9.27
N SER A 132 -1.72 7.75 8.35
CA SER A 132 -2.89 8.55 8.73
C SER A 132 -3.92 7.69 9.49
N MET A 133 -4.09 6.42 9.11
CA MET A 133 -5.00 5.50 9.79
C MET A 133 -4.41 4.93 11.09
N ASP A 134 -3.09 4.83 11.23
CA ASP A 134 -2.39 4.48 12.47
C ASP A 134 -2.30 5.68 13.42
N SER A 135 -3.43 6.38 13.59
CA SER A 135 -3.58 7.55 14.45
C SER A 135 -4.88 7.44 15.27
N GLY A 136 -5.04 8.27 16.30
CA GLY A 136 -6.28 8.31 17.08
C GLY A 136 -7.54 8.58 16.24
N SER A 137 -7.40 9.32 15.13
CA SER A 137 -8.51 9.58 14.20
C SER A 137 -8.88 8.33 13.39
N GLY A 138 -7.88 7.60 12.89
CA GLY A 138 -8.07 6.31 12.22
C GLY A 138 -8.63 5.25 13.15
N TYR A 139 -8.20 5.21 14.42
CA TYR A 139 -8.79 4.33 15.43
C TYR A 139 -10.29 4.58 15.60
N ARG A 140 -10.73 5.84 15.70
CA ARG A 140 -12.16 6.18 15.81
C ARG A 140 -12.97 5.70 14.61
N ILE A 141 -12.39 5.76 13.41
CA ILE A 141 -13.01 5.28 12.17
C ILE A 141 -13.11 3.75 12.14
N LEU A 142 -12.09 3.05 12.63
CA LEU A 142 -12.04 1.58 12.66
C LEU A 142 -12.77 0.99 13.87
N LYS A 143 -13.03 1.79 14.91
CA LYS A 143 -13.70 1.36 16.16
C LYS A 143 -14.97 0.54 15.92
N PRO A 144 -15.90 0.92 15.01
CA PRO A 144 -17.10 0.11 14.77
C PRO A 144 -16.82 -1.29 14.22
N LEU A 145 -15.69 -1.50 13.54
CA LEU A 145 -15.26 -2.83 13.08
C LEU A 145 -14.66 -3.63 14.23
N LEU A 146 -13.84 -2.97 15.07
CA LEU A 146 -13.23 -3.56 16.26
C LEU A 146 -14.27 -3.98 17.30
N ASP A 147 -15.26 -3.12 17.56
CA ASP A 147 -16.36 -3.38 18.51
C ASP A 147 -17.19 -4.62 18.11
N ARG A 148 -17.20 -4.96 16.81
CA ARG A 148 -17.84 -6.18 16.28
C ARG A 148 -16.97 -7.44 16.39
N GLY A 149 -15.77 -7.32 16.96
CA GLY A 149 -14.84 -8.43 17.14
C GLY A 149 -13.96 -8.74 15.92
N PHE A 150 -14.03 -7.93 14.85
CA PHE A 150 -13.16 -8.13 13.70
C PHE A 150 -11.71 -7.79 14.01
N LYS A 151 -10.79 -8.56 13.41
CA LYS A 151 -9.35 -8.35 13.56
C LYS A 151 -8.87 -7.40 12.47
N VAL A 152 -8.92 -6.10 12.75
CA VAL A 152 -8.38 -5.05 11.88
C VAL A 152 -7.33 -4.22 12.62
N LYS A 153 -6.19 -3.92 11.99
CA LYS A 153 -5.16 -3.05 12.59
C LYS A 153 -4.58 -2.14 11.51
N ALA A 154 -4.50 -0.85 11.79
CA ALA A 154 -3.73 0.09 10.98
C ALA A 154 -2.29 0.12 11.48
N LEU A 155 -1.33 0.15 10.57
CA LEU A 155 0.10 0.15 10.86
C LEU A 155 0.81 1.13 9.93
N THR A 156 1.71 1.93 10.48
CA THR A 156 2.61 2.78 9.71
C THR A 156 3.79 1.96 9.18
N PRO A 157 3.93 1.73 7.86
CA PRO A 157 5.06 1.00 7.32
C PRO A 157 6.35 1.82 7.43
N ASP A 158 7.48 1.12 7.58
CA ASP A 158 8.81 1.70 7.48
C ASP A 158 9.29 1.73 6.04
N LEU A 159 8.80 2.72 5.31
CA LEU A 159 9.17 2.91 3.91
C LEU A 159 10.68 3.09 3.72
N PRO A 160 11.39 3.95 4.49
CA PRO A 160 12.85 4.05 4.41
C PRO A 160 13.56 2.70 4.58
N PHE A 161 13.13 1.89 5.56
CA PHE A 161 13.68 0.55 5.74
C PHE A 161 13.36 -0.39 4.57
N LEU A 162 12.12 -0.35 4.05
CA LEU A 162 11.67 -1.24 2.98
C LEU A 162 12.38 -0.98 1.65
N VAL A 163 12.71 0.27 1.35
CA VAL A 163 13.38 0.64 0.10
C VAL A 163 14.90 0.60 0.20
N LYS A 164 15.47 0.43 1.40
CA LYS A 164 16.91 0.44 1.63
C LYS A 164 17.64 -0.59 0.75
N ASN A 165 18.72 -0.17 0.10
CA ASN A 165 19.50 -0.93 -0.86
C ASN A 165 18.71 -1.38 -2.11
N THR A 166 17.59 -0.72 -2.41
CA THR A 166 16.83 -0.95 -3.66
C THR A 166 16.92 0.29 -4.56
N PRO A 167 16.71 0.16 -5.87
CA PRO A 167 16.63 1.32 -6.76
C PRO A 167 15.54 2.34 -6.36
N ALA A 168 14.57 1.92 -5.55
CA ALA A 168 13.52 2.80 -5.02
C ALA A 168 14.00 3.68 -3.86
N GLU A 169 15.19 3.45 -3.29
CA GLU A 169 15.77 4.30 -2.24
C GLU A 169 16.05 5.71 -2.76
N THR A 170 16.74 5.81 -3.90
CA THR A 170 17.04 7.08 -4.54
C THR A 170 15.76 7.82 -4.92
N TRP A 171 14.77 7.09 -5.45
CA TRP A 171 13.46 7.66 -5.75
C TRP A 171 12.76 8.23 -4.51
N LEU A 172 12.84 7.56 -3.35
CA LEU A 172 12.23 8.04 -2.11
C LEU A 172 12.93 9.29 -1.56
N GLN A 173 14.24 9.43 -1.78
CA GLN A 173 15.01 10.62 -1.37
C GLN A 173 14.73 11.85 -2.25
N GLU A 174 14.33 11.64 -3.50
CA GLU A 174 14.02 12.71 -4.47
C GLU A 174 12.59 13.27 -4.33
N LEU A 175 11.73 12.61 -3.55
CA LEU A 175 10.36 13.05 -3.25
C LEU A 175 10.37 14.19 -2.23
#